data_AF-G2XS58-F1
#
_entry.id   AF-G2XS58-F1
#
_cell.length_a   1.000
_cell.length_b   1.000
_cell.length_c   1.000
_cell.angle_alpha   90.00
_cell.angle_beta   90.00
_cell.angle_gamma   90.00
#
_symmetry.space_group_name_H-M   'P 1'
#
loop_
_entity.id
_entity.type
_entity.pdbx_description
1 polymer ?
#
loop_
_entity_poly.entity_id
_entity_poly.type
_entity_poly.pdbx_seq_one_letter_code
_entity_poly.pdbx_strand_id
1 'polypeptide(L)'
;MFELIFLIAALASTLAFASANFIRICSTRNKVPISVIVPIQTKVKEKIDENENVSKYQTLRNLQNQHEVAAVMSRLVETDGAGAWPPNANHEAWPLALRPYKEIYFKLIPLLSAAPPSLDDDVNNKRREKYRSMMRKSLMEQINIPQVVAILAVVEAGNWDLFPRDAYNGFYCCVAVCRHAYRWATIPVVKVAQLEKIVEFPSELDAPWPYLQRNFGVDADAGNNTSNVLLNFNTKGERIYRINVGMSHLIRSSEEVFFQMFYDLEVVAFPIYHEMVLSVLAYTSSSPNTCLPHLRTINMRLRDLFLVFYENLTKSRVSHSVWLSYVQGFQGWGVGKIINGEYVKYDGLSGNHVLFFQALDSFLGMDRYLTDENMERYIPVRQRELCLVLKKYSFVMGAREKAETEIEEEFAKMVNQLKVFRAAHRARVMSYLQEPAPERLVMTAGKSVLENSNTKSLDDALKPLDDMLADRLKETANLGTVSAGA
;
A
#
# COMPACT_ATOMS: atom_id res chain seq x y z
N MET A 1 47.69 -49.88 40.97
CA MET A 1 48.00 -49.56 39.55
C MET A 1 46.91 -50.07 38.60
N PHE A 2 46.37 -51.28 38.78
CA PHE A 2 45.23 -51.78 38.00
C PHE A 2 43.91 -51.04 38.25
N GLU A 3 43.60 -50.59 39.48
CA GLU A 3 42.36 -49.85 39.76
C GLU A 3 42.31 -48.45 39.13
N LEU A 4 43.45 -47.78 38.95
CA LEU A 4 43.53 -46.46 38.30
C LEU A 4 43.27 -46.57 36.78
N ILE A 5 43.67 -47.69 36.16
CA ILE A 5 43.43 -47.98 34.73
C ILE A 5 41.94 -48.26 34.49
N PHE A 6 41.27 -48.98 35.40
CA PHE A 6 39.82 -49.19 35.32
C PHE A 6 39.03 -47.90 35.55
N LEU A 7 39.48 -47.01 36.43
CA LEU A 7 38.83 -45.72 36.66
C LEU A 7 38.94 -44.80 35.43
N ILE A 8 40.11 -44.77 34.77
CA ILE A 8 40.35 -43.98 33.56
C ILE A 8 39.58 -44.57 32.36
N ALA A 9 39.49 -45.90 32.24
CA ALA A 9 38.70 -46.56 31.20
C ALA A 9 37.18 -46.36 31.41
N ALA A 10 36.70 -46.35 32.65
CA ALA A 10 35.31 -46.05 32.98
C ALA A 10 34.94 -44.58 32.72
N LEU A 11 35.85 -43.63 33.04
CA LEU A 11 35.69 -42.20 32.72
C LEU A 11 35.74 -41.93 31.20
N ALA A 12 36.64 -42.59 30.47
CA ALA A 12 36.70 -42.47 29.01
C ALA A 12 35.45 -43.05 28.33
N SER A 13 34.90 -44.15 28.87
CA SER A 13 33.67 -44.76 28.37
C SER A 13 32.43 -43.91 28.67
N THR A 14 32.37 -43.25 29.84
CA THR A 14 31.26 -42.33 30.17
C THR A 14 31.36 -41.02 29.41
N LEU A 15 32.55 -40.49 29.15
CA LEU A 15 32.76 -39.32 28.27
C LEU A 15 32.46 -39.65 26.80
N ALA A 16 32.81 -40.85 26.31
CA ALA A 16 32.44 -41.33 24.98
C ALA A 16 30.92 -41.56 24.83
N PHE A 17 30.25 -42.07 25.88
CA PHE A 17 28.79 -42.26 25.87
C PHE A 17 28.03 -40.94 26.02
N ALA A 18 28.55 -40.00 26.82
CA ALA A 18 27.99 -38.66 26.96
C ALA A 18 28.18 -37.83 25.68
N SER A 19 29.33 -37.91 25.02
CA SER A 19 29.58 -37.24 23.72
C SER A 19 28.81 -37.90 22.57
N ALA A 20 28.68 -39.23 22.54
CA ALA A 20 27.84 -39.91 21.56
C ALA A 20 26.35 -39.59 21.77
N ASN A 21 25.86 -39.48 23.01
CA ASN A 21 24.50 -39.02 23.28
C ASN A 21 24.31 -37.52 23.03
N PHE A 22 25.33 -36.67 23.25
CA PHE A 22 25.25 -35.25 22.88
C PHE A 22 25.26 -35.06 21.36
N ILE A 23 26.07 -35.84 20.62
CA ILE A 23 26.06 -35.86 19.16
C ILE A 23 24.76 -36.46 18.63
N ARG A 24 24.19 -37.49 19.29
CA ARG A 24 22.89 -38.07 18.92
C ARG A 24 21.73 -37.12 19.24
N ILE A 25 21.74 -36.42 20.37
CA ILE A 25 20.75 -35.38 20.73
C ILE A 25 20.89 -34.11 19.85
N CYS A 26 22.11 -33.78 19.42
CA CYS A 26 22.36 -32.72 18.44
C CYS A 26 22.07 -33.15 16.98
N SER A 27 22.06 -34.46 16.70
CA SER A 27 21.76 -35.06 15.38
C SER A 27 20.29 -35.47 15.22
N THR A 28 19.56 -35.69 16.33
CA THR A 28 18.12 -35.97 16.39
C THR A 28 17.31 -34.81 16.96
N ARG A 29 17.85 -33.59 16.97
CA ARG A 29 17.01 -32.46 16.60
C ARG A 29 16.50 -32.81 15.22
N ASN A 30 15.26 -33.31 15.16
CA ASN A 30 14.44 -33.17 13.99
C ASN A 30 14.82 -31.79 13.44
N LYS A 31 15.47 -31.79 12.28
CA LYS A 31 15.26 -30.69 11.35
C LYS A 31 13.75 -30.72 11.20
N VAL A 32 13.04 -30.03 12.10
CA VAL A 32 11.83 -29.30 11.75
C VAL A 32 12.27 -28.75 10.42
N PRO A 33 11.67 -29.21 9.30
CA PRO A 33 11.99 -28.60 8.04
C PRO A 33 11.91 -27.13 8.39
N ILE A 34 13.01 -26.38 8.25
CA ILE A 34 12.83 -24.95 8.06
C ILE A 34 11.93 -25.02 6.85
N SER A 35 10.62 -24.86 7.09
CA SER A 35 9.67 -24.80 6.03
C SER A 35 10.31 -23.70 5.23
N VAL A 36 10.80 -24.04 4.05
CA VAL A 36 11.01 -23.03 3.05
C VAL A 36 9.63 -22.43 3.00
N ILE A 37 9.47 -21.28 3.67
CA ILE A 37 8.22 -20.54 3.66
C ILE A 37 8.23 -20.08 2.23
N VAL A 38 7.67 -20.91 1.36
CA VAL A 38 7.36 -20.59 0.00
C VAL A 38 6.52 -19.33 0.15
N PRO A 39 7.05 -18.15 -0.20
CA PRO A 39 6.29 -16.92 -0.02
C PRO A 39 4.96 -17.11 -0.75
N ILE A 40 3.87 -16.52 -0.26
CA ILE A 40 2.57 -16.57 -0.96
C ILE A 40 2.72 -16.11 -2.41
N GLN A 41 3.72 -15.25 -2.69
CA GLN A 41 4.18 -14.94 -4.04
C GLN A 41 4.32 -16.18 -4.92
N THR A 42 4.86 -17.30 -4.47
CA THR A 42 4.98 -18.49 -5.32
C THR A 42 3.60 -19.09 -5.59
N LYS A 43 2.72 -19.31 -4.60
CA LYS A 43 1.38 -19.89 -4.85
C LYS A 43 0.41 -18.97 -5.60
N VAL A 44 0.52 -17.65 -5.45
CA VAL A 44 -0.36 -16.66 -6.10
C VAL A 44 0.24 -16.17 -7.43
N LYS A 45 1.57 -15.98 -7.55
CA LYS A 45 2.22 -15.73 -8.86
C LYS A 45 2.28 -16.99 -9.74
N GLU A 46 2.44 -18.19 -9.20
CA GLU A 46 2.34 -19.44 -10.01
C GLU A 46 0.94 -19.60 -10.62
N LYS A 47 -0.09 -18.97 -10.03
CA LYS A 47 -1.45 -18.92 -10.57
C LYS A 47 -1.69 -17.78 -11.56
N ILE A 48 -0.78 -16.83 -11.69
CA ILE A 48 -0.88 -15.68 -12.62
C ILE A 48 0.15 -15.91 -13.71
N ASP A 49 -0.27 -16.58 -14.77
CA ASP A 49 0.55 -16.74 -15.96
C ASP A 49 0.77 -15.36 -16.60
N GLU A 50 2.02 -14.93 -16.74
CA GLU A 50 2.38 -13.65 -17.38
C GLU A 50 1.78 -13.53 -18.78
N ASN A 51 1.62 -14.65 -19.50
CA ASN A 51 0.95 -14.70 -20.80
C ASN A 51 -0.55 -14.42 -20.71
N GLU A 52 -1.19 -14.79 -19.59
CA GLU A 52 -2.62 -14.55 -19.34
C GLU A 52 -2.91 -13.06 -19.11
N ASN A 53 -1.94 -12.27 -18.66
CA ASN A 53 -2.12 -10.83 -18.50
C ASN A 53 -1.86 -10.07 -19.81
N VAL A 54 -0.90 -10.50 -20.63
CA VAL A 54 -0.65 -9.92 -21.96
C VAL A 54 -1.90 -9.96 -22.83
N SER A 55 -2.59 -11.11 -22.87
CA SER A 55 -3.83 -11.25 -23.63
C SER A 55 -4.96 -10.34 -23.11
N LYS A 56 -5.07 -10.15 -21.79
CA LYS A 56 -6.04 -9.23 -21.18
C LYS A 56 -5.75 -7.77 -21.54
N TYR A 57 -4.48 -7.33 -21.48
CA TYR A 57 -4.11 -5.98 -21.92
C TYR A 57 -4.48 -5.74 -23.37
N GLN A 58 -4.21 -6.71 -24.24
CA GLN A 58 -4.53 -6.61 -25.66
C GLN A 58 -6.04 -6.62 -25.91
N THR A 59 -6.79 -7.39 -25.13
CA THR A 59 -8.26 -7.38 -25.14
C THR A 59 -8.81 -6.00 -24.76
N LEU A 60 -8.32 -5.39 -23.68
CA LEU A 60 -8.74 -4.03 -23.28
C LEU A 60 -8.47 -2.99 -24.38
N ARG A 61 -7.30 -3.06 -25.03
CA ARG A 61 -6.95 -2.17 -26.16
C ARG A 61 -7.89 -2.36 -27.35
N ASN A 62 -8.28 -3.58 -27.65
CA ASN A 62 -9.21 -3.86 -28.76
C ASN A 62 -10.64 -3.39 -28.44
N LEU A 63 -11.02 -3.38 -27.16
CA LEU A 63 -12.34 -2.97 -26.69
C LEU A 63 -12.45 -1.46 -26.42
N GLN A 64 -11.34 -0.71 -26.41
CA GLN A 64 -11.34 0.71 -26.02
C GLN A 64 -12.26 1.59 -26.87
N ASN A 65 -12.48 1.23 -28.15
CA ASN A 65 -13.37 1.97 -29.05
C ASN A 65 -14.82 1.46 -29.02
N GLN A 66 -15.09 0.38 -28.27
CA GLN A 66 -16.40 -0.27 -28.23
C GLN A 66 -17.23 0.19 -27.02
N HIS A 67 -16.59 0.52 -25.90
CA HIS A 67 -17.30 0.95 -24.69
C HIS A 67 -16.44 1.85 -23.79
N GLU A 68 -17.08 2.83 -23.15
CA GLU A 68 -16.40 3.81 -22.28
C GLU A 68 -15.60 3.15 -21.14
N VAL A 69 -16.17 2.15 -20.47
CA VAL A 69 -15.49 1.42 -19.37
C VAL A 69 -14.16 0.77 -19.82
N ALA A 70 -14.12 0.23 -21.04
CA ALA A 70 -12.91 -0.37 -21.60
C ALA A 70 -11.90 0.73 -21.98
N ALA A 71 -12.37 1.85 -22.53
CA ALA A 71 -11.54 3.01 -22.85
C ALA A 71 -10.82 3.57 -21.62
N VAL A 72 -11.55 3.74 -20.51
CA VAL A 72 -11.01 4.27 -19.25
C VAL A 72 -10.05 3.28 -18.61
N MET A 73 -10.39 1.98 -18.57
CA MET A 73 -9.49 0.95 -18.04
C MET A 73 -8.20 0.84 -18.86
N SER A 74 -8.30 0.84 -20.19
CA SER A 74 -7.13 0.81 -21.09
C SER A 74 -6.24 2.05 -20.85
N ARG A 75 -6.85 3.23 -20.73
CA ARG A 75 -6.14 4.47 -20.44
C ARG A 75 -5.42 4.42 -19.10
N LEU A 76 -6.05 3.95 -18.02
CA LEU A 76 -5.42 3.78 -16.71
C LEU A 76 -4.14 2.92 -16.84
N VAL A 77 -4.24 1.77 -17.51
CA VAL A 77 -3.11 0.84 -17.72
C VAL A 77 -2.00 1.47 -18.56
N GLU A 78 -2.34 2.15 -19.65
CA GLU A 78 -1.34 2.68 -20.58
C GLU A 78 -0.61 3.92 -20.05
N THR A 79 -1.30 4.75 -19.27
CA THR A 79 -0.78 6.05 -18.84
C THR A 79 -0.21 6.01 -17.42
N ASP A 80 -1.03 5.81 -16.39
CA ASP A 80 -0.57 5.69 -15.00
C ASP A 80 0.11 4.35 -14.77
N GLY A 81 -0.38 3.30 -15.44
CA GLY A 81 0.18 1.95 -15.39
C GLY A 81 1.49 1.77 -16.14
N ALA A 82 1.84 2.71 -17.03
CA ALA A 82 2.97 2.59 -17.96
C ALA A 82 2.99 1.23 -18.70
N GLY A 83 1.80 0.80 -19.16
CA GLY A 83 1.59 -0.40 -19.95
C GLY A 83 1.20 -1.66 -19.17
N ALA A 84 1.14 -1.61 -17.84
CA ALA A 84 0.71 -2.73 -16.99
C ALA A 84 -0.05 -2.27 -15.73
N TRP A 85 -0.73 -3.20 -15.07
CA TRP A 85 -1.25 -3.01 -13.72
C TRP A 85 -0.90 -4.20 -12.80
N PRO A 86 -0.38 -3.99 -11.58
CA PRO A 86 0.01 -2.71 -10.96
C PRO A 86 0.98 -1.90 -11.83
N PRO A 87 1.06 -0.58 -11.63
CA PRO A 87 1.84 0.29 -12.49
C PRO A 87 3.31 -0.11 -12.56
N ASN A 88 3.87 -0.14 -13.76
CA ASN A 88 5.31 -0.30 -13.94
C ASN A 88 6.04 0.92 -13.36
N ALA A 89 7.04 0.67 -12.52
CA ALA A 89 7.94 1.69 -12.02
C ALA A 89 9.39 1.27 -12.25
N ASN A 90 10.11 2.05 -13.06
CA ASN A 90 11.52 1.90 -13.30
C ASN A 90 12.29 2.86 -12.39
N HIS A 91 13.16 2.31 -11.54
CA HIS A 91 13.92 3.08 -10.56
C HIS A 91 15.40 3.24 -10.93
N GLU A 92 15.83 2.79 -12.11
CA GLU A 92 17.24 2.78 -12.51
C GLU A 92 17.50 3.69 -13.71
N ALA A 93 16.67 3.61 -14.75
CA ALA A 93 16.94 4.24 -16.04
C ALA A 93 16.43 5.68 -16.13
N TRP A 94 16.88 6.55 -15.22
CA TRP A 94 16.46 7.95 -15.21
C TRP A 94 17.45 8.85 -15.97
N PRO A 95 16.98 10.01 -16.49
CA PRO A 95 17.85 11.10 -16.88
C PRO A 95 18.87 11.43 -15.77
N LEU A 96 20.10 11.75 -16.16
CA LEU A 96 21.22 11.93 -15.22
C LEU A 96 20.92 12.93 -14.10
N ALA A 97 20.24 14.03 -14.41
CA ALA A 97 19.88 15.07 -13.44
C ALA A 97 18.91 14.58 -12.33
N LEU A 98 18.18 13.49 -12.55
CA LEU A 98 17.20 12.95 -11.59
C LEU A 98 17.77 11.85 -10.69
N ARG A 99 18.87 11.19 -11.11
CA ARG A 99 19.49 10.09 -10.35
C ARG A 99 19.94 10.47 -8.93
N PRO A 100 20.46 11.68 -8.66
CA PRO A 100 20.91 12.06 -7.32
C PRO A 100 19.83 11.94 -6.24
N TYR A 101 18.55 12.11 -6.55
CA TYR A 101 17.46 11.95 -5.57
C TYR A 101 17.47 10.56 -4.91
N LYS A 102 17.64 9.52 -5.72
CA LYS A 102 17.69 8.13 -5.28
C LYS A 102 18.95 7.87 -4.46
N GLU A 103 20.10 8.34 -4.94
CA GLU A 103 21.40 8.19 -4.27
C GLU A 103 21.38 8.84 -2.88
N ILE A 104 20.83 10.05 -2.77
CA ILE A 104 20.66 10.76 -1.51
C ILE A 104 19.76 9.97 -0.54
N TYR A 105 18.63 9.44 -1.03
CA TYR A 105 17.76 8.60 -0.20
C TYR A 105 18.53 7.41 0.37
N PHE A 106 19.19 6.62 -0.48
CA PHE A 106 19.90 5.42 -0.03
C PHE A 106 21.09 5.72 0.88
N LYS A 107 21.77 6.85 0.67
CA LYS A 107 22.85 7.32 1.54
C LYS A 107 22.34 7.65 2.95
N LEU A 108 21.16 8.24 3.07
CA LEU A 108 20.67 8.79 4.34
C LEU A 108 19.71 7.87 5.09
N ILE A 109 18.98 7.00 4.39
CA ILE A 109 17.96 6.15 5.01
C ILE A 109 18.45 5.27 6.18
N PRO A 110 19.71 4.76 6.22
CA PRO A 110 20.21 4.02 7.39
C PRO A 110 20.24 4.86 8.68
N LEU A 111 20.26 6.20 8.57
CA LEU A 111 20.30 7.13 9.69
C LEU A 111 18.90 7.50 10.20
N LEU A 112 17.85 7.22 9.42
CA LEU A 112 16.49 7.62 9.76
C LEU A 112 15.97 6.87 10.98
N SER A 113 16.17 5.54 11.01
CA SER A 113 15.57 4.66 12.02
C SER A 113 16.43 4.51 13.29
N ALA A 114 15.79 4.49 14.45
CA ALA A 114 16.36 4.47 15.79
C ALA A 114 15.78 3.32 16.61
N ALA A 115 16.60 2.59 17.35
CA ALA A 115 16.11 1.64 18.35
C ALA A 115 17.00 1.68 19.61
N PRO A 116 16.41 1.62 20.83
CA PRO A 116 14.97 1.69 21.13
C PRO A 116 14.37 3.07 20.80
N PRO A 117 13.02 3.21 20.75
CA PRO A 117 12.37 4.52 20.61
C PRO A 117 12.76 5.47 21.74
N SER A 118 13.04 6.73 21.43
CA SER A 118 13.36 7.75 22.45
C SER A 118 12.11 8.50 22.88
N LEU A 119 11.90 8.61 24.19
CA LEU A 119 10.85 9.45 24.79
C LEU A 119 11.35 10.87 25.12
N ASP A 120 12.64 11.13 24.90
CA ASP A 120 13.26 12.43 25.14
C ASP A 120 13.12 13.32 23.88
N ASP A 121 12.36 14.40 24.02
CA ASP A 121 12.06 15.36 22.97
C ASP A 121 13.31 16.13 22.49
N ASP A 122 14.30 16.38 23.36
CA ASP A 122 15.54 17.05 22.98
C ASP A 122 16.43 16.14 22.14
N VAL A 123 16.52 14.87 22.51
CA VAL A 123 17.22 13.84 21.71
C VAL A 123 16.58 13.72 20.34
N ASN A 124 15.24 13.65 20.31
CA ASN A 124 14.45 13.54 19.09
C ASN A 124 14.62 14.76 18.18
N ASN A 125 14.59 15.97 18.72
CA ASN A 125 14.81 17.20 17.95
C ASN A 125 16.22 17.28 17.37
N LYS A 126 17.26 16.98 18.16
CA LYS A 126 18.65 16.92 17.67
C LYS A 126 18.81 15.93 16.52
N ARG A 127 18.14 14.77 16.60
CA ARG A 127 18.17 13.76 15.54
C ARG A 127 17.50 14.26 14.26
N ARG A 128 16.31 14.84 14.37
CA ARG A 128 15.55 15.39 13.23
C ARG A 128 16.33 16.51 12.54
N GLU A 129 16.89 17.44 13.32
CA GLU A 129 17.70 18.54 12.82
C GLU A 129 18.93 18.03 12.07
N LYS A 130 19.65 17.05 12.66
CA LYS A 130 20.81 16.42 12.02
C LYS A 130 20.43 15.76 10.69
N TYR A 131 19.37 14.96 10.66
CA TYR A 131 18.93 14.29 9.44
C TYR A 131 18.54 15.31 8.35
N ARG A 132 17.70 16.30 8.68
CA ARG A 132 17.29 17.35 7.74
C ARG A 132 18.46 18.16 7.23
N SER A 133 19.43 18.49 8.08
CA SER A 133 20.63 19.23 7.68
C SER A 133 21.48 18.42 6.69
N MET A 134 21.68 17.13 6.94
CA MET A 134 22.41 16.24 6.02
C MET A 134 21.69 16.09 4.68
N MET A 135 20.37 15.96 4.70
CA MET A 135 19.56 15.85 3.49
C MET A 135 19.57 17.15 2.69
N ARG A 136 19.31 18.30 3.34
CA ARG A 136 19.34 19.61 2.70
C ARG A 136 20.70 19.89 2.04
N LYS A 137 21.79 19.62 2.76
CA LYS A 137 23.15 19.75 2.22
C LYS A 137 23.33 18.86 0.99
N SER A 138 22.96 17.58 1.09
CA SER A 138 23.14 16.62 0.00
C SER A 138 22.31 16.98 -1.24
N LEU A 139 21.09 17.48 -1.05
CA LEU A 139 20.19 17.94 -2.12
C LEU A 139 20.80 19.15 -2.83
N MET A 140 21.15 20.19 -2.07
CA MET A 140 21.74 21.43 -2.59
C MET A 140 23.04 21.19 -3.38
N GLU A 141 23.88 20.26 -2.92
CA GLU A 141 25.18 19.97 -3.56
C GLU A 141 25.06 19.16 -4.86
N GLN A 142 24.00 18.36 -5.02
CA GLN A 142 23.93 17.34 -6.08
C GLN A 142 22.78 17.54 -7.08
N ILE A 143 21.76 18.33 -6.75
CA ILE A 143 20.58 18.49 -7.63
C ILE A 143 20.64 19.83 -8.35
N ASN A 144 20.58 19.76 -9.68
CA ASN A 144 20.44 20.92 -10.55
C ASN A 144 18.95 21.18 -10.83
N ILE A 145 18.32 22.06 -10.04
CA ILE A 145 16.88 22.40 -10.17
C ILE A 145 16.50 22.81 -11.61
N PRO A 146 17.22 23.73 -12.30
CA PRO A 146 16.91 24.08 -13.68
C PRO A 146 16.83 22.88 -14.63
N GLN A 147 17.75 21.91 -14.52
CA GLN A 147 17.71 20.70 -15.34
C GLN A 147 16.55 19.77 -14.99
N VAL A 148 16.25 19.60 -13.70
CA VAL A 148 15.09 18.82 -13.23
C VAL A 148 13.80 19.40 -13.82
N VAL A 149 13.61 20.73 -13.70
CA VAL A 149 12.44 21.43 -14.21
C VAL A 149 12.34 21.33 -15.73
N ALA A 150 13.47 21.47 -16.46
CA ALA A 150 13.48 21.33 -17.91
C ALA A 150 13.01 19.94 -18.37
N ILE A 151 13.47 18.88 -17.69
CA ILE A 151 13.05 17.49 -18.00
C ILE A 151 11.54 17.32 -17.74
N LEU A 152 11.04 17.80 -16.60
CA LEU A 152 9.63 17.66 -16.23
C LEU A 152 8.70 18.49 -17.13
N ALA A 153 9.14 19.67 -17.57
CA ALA A 153 8.39 20.51 -18.49
C ALA A 153 8.25 19.88 -19.89
N VAL A 154 9.27 19.15 -20.36
CA VAL A 154 9.21 18.40 -21.63
C VAL A 154 8.15 17.29 -21.55
N VAL A 155 8.09 16.58 -20.42
CA VAL A 155 7.06 15.56 -20.17
C VAL A 155 5.66 16.17 -20.08
N GLU A 156 5.52 17.29 -19.37
CA GLU A 156 4.25 18.02 -19.25
C GLU A 156 3.74 18.53 -20.61
N ALA A 157 4.65 18.89 -21.53
CA ALA A 157 4.32 19.21 -22.92
C ALA A 157 3.96 17.98 -23.78
N GLY A 158 3.94 16.78 -23.20
CA GLY A 158 3.51 15.54 -23.84
C GLY A 158 4.62 14.72 -24.48
N ASN A 159 5.90 15.10 -24.34
CA ASN A 159 7.02 14.33 -24.87
C ASN A 159 7.59 13.38 -23.80
N TRP A 160 7.38 12.09 -24.02
CA TRP A 160 7.79 11.00 -23.11
C TRP A 160 9.07 10.28 -23.54
N ASP A 161 9.73 10.71 -24.62
CA ASP A 161 10.88 9.99 -25.20
C ASP A 161 12.09 10.01 -24.27
N LEU A 162 12.39 11.17 -23.69
CA LEU A 162 13.54 11.36 -22.78
C LEU A 162 13.27 10.79 -21.39
N PHE A 163 12.01 10.83 -20.96
CA PHE A 163 11.61 10.44 -19.62
C PHE A 163 10.29 9.64 -19.67
N PRO A 164 10.39 8.35 -20.01
CA PRO A 164 9.23 7.50 -20.21
C PRO A 164 8.41 7.29 -18.93
N ARG A 165 7.15 6.87 -19.11
CA ARG A 165 6.14 6.82 -18.04
C ARG A 165 6.54 5.95 -16.85
N ASP A 166 7.19 4.81 -17.09
CA ASP A 166 7.67 3.91 -16.05
C ASP A 166 8.81 4.54 -15.22
N ALA A 167 9.72 5.27 -15.87
CA ALA A 167 10.76 6.03 -15.20
C ALA A 167 10.17 7.21 -14.41
N TYR A 168 9.17 7.90 -14.98
CA TYR A 168 8.43 8.98 -14.32
C TYR A 168 7.72 8.49 -13.05
N ASN A 169 7.08 7.32 -13.14
CA ASN A 169 6.47 6.60 -12.03
C ASN A 169 7.48 6.33 -10.90
N GLY A 170 8.64 5.77 -11.22
CA GLY A 170 9.70 5.50 -10.23
C GLY A 170 10.25 6.78 -9.60
N PHE A 171 10.41 7.85 -10.36
CA PHE A 171 10.84 9.16 -9.85
C PHE A 171 9.79 9.81 -8.95
N TYR A 172 8.50 9.70 -9.29
CA TYR A 172 7.41 10.18 -8.44
C TYR A 172 7.48 9.53 -7.06
N CYS A 173 7.63 8.20 -7.03
CA CYS A 173 7.82 7.46 -5.78
C CYS A 173 9.04 7.98 -5.00
N CYS A 174 10.18 8.14 -5.67
CA CYS A 174 11.41 8.62 -5.06
C CYS A 174 11.24 9.98 -4.39
N VAL A 175 10.64 10.94 -5.08
CA VAL A 175 10.38 12.27 -4.52
C VAL A 175 9.43 12.17 -3.33
N ALA A 176 8.36 11.37 -3.44
CA ALA A 176 7.40 11.17 -2.34
C ALA A 176 8.06 10.58 -1.08
N VAL A 177 8.87 9.52 -1.21
CA VAL A 177 9.57 8.93 -0.05
C VAL A 177 10.66 9.86 0.51
N CYS A 178 11.33 10.64 -0.34
CA CYS A 178 12.25 11.69 0.11
C CYS A 178 11.54 12.76 0.94
N ARG A 179 10.36 13.22 0.50
CA ARG A 179 9.53 14.17 1.25
C ARG A 179 9.10 13.60 2.60
N HIS A 180 8.67 12.33 2.66
CA HIS A 180 8.36 11.66 3.92
C HIS A 180 9.58 11.53 4.85
N ALA A 181 10.72 11.13 4.31
CA ALA A 181 11.96 11.02 5.09
C ALA A 181 12.40 12.37 5.64
N TYR A 182 12.32 13.44 4.84
CA TYR A 182 12.66 14.80 5.26
C TYR A 182 11.69 15.34 6.33
N ARG A 183 10.40 15.14 6.11
CA ARG A 183 9.35 15.58 7.02
C ARG A 183 9.48 14.90 8.38
N TRP A 184 9.53 13.57 8.41
CA TRP A 184 9.63 12.89 9.69
C TRP A 184 11.01 13.04 10.31
N ALA A 185 12.06 12.90 9.50
CA ALA A 185 13.47 13.02 9.89
C ALA A 185 13.94 12.08 11.01
N THR A 186 13.07 11.19 11.48
CA THR A 186 13.33 10.12 12.42
C THR A 186 12.25 9.05 12.29
N ILE A 187 12.62 7.79 12.51
CA ILE A 187 11.71 6.67 12.75
C ILE A 187 12.17 5.96 14.03
N PRO A 188 11.29 5.62 14.99
CA PRO A 188 9.85 5.87 15.03
C PRO A 188 9.45 7.33 14.88
N VAL A 189 8.22 7.55 14.41
CA VAL A 189 7.59 8.87 14.47
C VAL A 189 7.42 9.23 15.94
N VAL A 190 7.70 10.48 16.30
CA VAL A 190 7.70 10.95 17.69
C VAL A 190 6.81 12.18 17.87
N LYS A 191 6.41 12.44 19.11
CA LYS A 191 5.51 13.54 19.49
C LYS A 191 5.94 14.90 18.92
N VAL A 192 7.19 15.31 19.11
CA VAL A 192 7.70 16.60 18.58
C VAL A 192 7.65 16.69 17.05
N ALA A 193 7.70 15.56 16.33
CA ALA A 193 7.53 15.54 14.89
C ALA A 193 6.06 15.67 14.48
N GLN A 194 5.13 15.13 15.27
CA GLN A 194 3.68 15.25 15.01
C GLN A 194 3.10 16.61 15.36
N LEU A 195 3.76 17.35 16.27
CA LEU A 195 3.34 18.70 16.67
C LEU A 195 3.72 19.78 15.63
N GLU A 196 4.64 19.47 14.72
CA GLU A 196 4.97 20.33 13.59
C GLU A 196 3.75 20.44 12.67
N LYS A 197 3.33 21.67 12.34
CA LYS A 197 2.15 21.92 11.48
C LYS A 197 2.51 22.24 10.04
N ILE A 198 3.69 22.82 9.81
CA ILE A 198 4.18 23.24 8.50
C ILE A 198 5.64 22.78 8.40
N VAL A 199 6.02 22.27 7.23
CA VAL A 199 7.39 21.84 6.93
C VAL A 199 7.90 22.65 5.75
N GLU A 200 9.02 23.35 5.94
CA GLU A 200 9.73 24.01 4.85
C GLU A 200 10.61 22.98 4.13
N PHE A 201 10.13 22.50 3.00
CA PHE A 201 10.90 21.59 2.17
C PHE A 201 12.04 22.33 1.44
N PRO A 202 13.19 21.69 1.23
CA PRO A 202 14.22 22.23 0.33
C PRO A 202 13.65 22.40 -1.08
N SER A 203 14.09 23.45 -1.78
CA SER A 203 13.64 23.76 -3.14
C SER A 203 13.81 22.61 -4.12
N GLU A 204 14.79 21.74 -3.89
CA GLU A 204 15.05 20.55 -4.70
C GLU A 204 13.94 19.50 -4.57
N LEU A 205 13.26 19.41 -3.42
CA LEU A 205 12.11 18.53 -3.23
C LEU A 205 10.78 19.18 -3.63
N ASP A 206 10.70 20.52 -3.59
CA ASP A 206 9.50 21.27 -3.98
C ASP A 206 9.40 21.51 -5.48
N ALA A 207 10.50 21.80 -6.17
CA ALA A 207 10.50 22.06 -7.60
C ALA A 207 9.84 20.96 -8.46
N PRO A 208 10.12 19.65 -8.26
CA PRO A 208 9.49 18.61 -9.07
C PRO A 208 8.03 18.32 -8.66
N TRP A 209 7.63 18.62 -7.43
CA TRP A 209 6.39 18.13 -6.84
C TRP A 209 5.11 18.57 -7.58
N PRO A 210 4.94 19.85 -7.97
CA PRO A 210 3.77 20.29 -8.72
C PRO A 210 3.60 19.60 -10.08
N TYR A 211 4.70 19.28 -10.78
CA TYR A 211 4.62 18.55 -12.06
C TYR A 211 4.05 17.15 -11.85
N LEU A 212 4.55 16.46 -10.81
CA LEU A 212 4.12 15.11 -10.45
C LEU A 212 2.63 15.12 -10.03
N GLN A 213 2.24 16.06 -9.19
CA GLN A 213 0.85 16.28 -8.77
C GLN A 213 -0.09 16.49 -9.96
N ARG A 214 0.25 17.39 -10.90
CA ARG A 214 -0.58 17.67 -12.08
C ARG A 214 -0.71 16.46 -13.01
N ASN A 215 0.37 15.71 -13.24
CA ASN A 215 0.32 14.52 -14.10
C ASN A 215 -0.67 13.45 -13.61
N PHE A 216 -0.76 13.27 -12.28
CA PHE A 216 -1.69 12.32 -11.65
C PHE A 216 -3.03 12.96 -11.22
N GLY A 217 -3.17 14.29 -11.35
CA GLY A 217 -4.36 15.04 -10.94
C GLY A 217 -4.66 14.94 -9.45
N VAL A 218 -3.63 15.12 -8.61
CA VAL A 218 -3.73 15.05 -7.14
C VAL A 218 -3.08 16.24 -6.46
N ASP A 219 -3.64 16.68 -5.34
CA ASP A 219 -3.19 17.92 -4.66
C ASP A 219 -2.52 17.70 -3.31
N ALA A 220 -2.48 16.47 -2.79
CA ALA A 220 -1.89 16.19 -1.48
C ALA A 220 -0.37 16.36 -1.48
N ASP A 221 0.17 17.10 -0.50
CA ASP A 221 1.62 17.22 -0.30
C ASP A 221 2.27 15.93 0.23
N ALA A 222 1.46 15.05 0.80
CA ALA A 222 1.84 13.73 1.31
C ALA A 222 2.05 12.68 0.21
N GLY A 223 1.59 12.95 -1.01
CA GLY A 223 1.35 11.90 -1.98
C GLY A 223 0.18 11.00 -1.52
N ASN A 224 0.20 9.74 -1.96
CA ASN A 224 -0.88 8.79 -1.76
C ASN A 224 -0.39 7.33 -1.84
N ASN A 225 -1.32 6.37 -1.79
CA ASN A 225 -0.98 4.95 -1.88
C ASN A 225 -0.32 4.58 -3.21
N THR A 226 -0.70 5.23 -4.31
CA THR A 226 -0.05 5.01 -5.61
C THR A 226 1.41 5.45 -5.55
N SER A 227 1.69 6.70 -5.16
CA SER A 227 3.07 7.24 -5.17
C SER A 227 4.00 6.55 -4.18
N ASN A 228 3.55 6.31 -2.95
CA ASN A 228 4.45 5.87 -1.88
C ASN A 228 4.47 4.35 -1.69
N VAL A 229 3.46 3.63 -2.18
CA VAL A 229 3.31 2.18 -2.00
C VAL A 229 3.38 1.46 -3.34
N LEU A 230 2.43 1.66 -4.25
CA LEU A 230 2.38 0.88 -5.49
C LEU A 230 3.59 1.15 -6.39
N LEU A 231 3.93 2.43 -6.60
CA LEU A 231 5.09 2.83 -7.40
C LEU A 231 6.44 2.57 -6.71
N ASN A 232 6.44 1.99 -5.50
CA ASN A 232 7.66 1.58 -4.80
C ASN A 232 8.09 0.15 -5.16
N PHE A 233 7.34 -0.53 -6.03
CA PHE A 233 7.68 -1.86 -6.51
C PHE A 233 8.12 -1.78 -7.97
N ASN A 234 9.25 -2.41 -8.28
CA ASN A 234 9.70 -2.53 -9.66
C ASN A 234 8.88 -3.59 -10.43
N THR A 235 9.19 -3.77 -11.71
CA THR A 235 8.52 -4.75 -12.58
C THR A 235 8.70 -6.21 -12.14
N LYS A 236 9.64 -6.51 -11.24
CA LYS A 236 9.82 -7.85 -10.64
C LYS A 236 8.96 -8.03 -9.38
N GLY A 237 8.28 -6.97 -8.94
CA GLY A 237 7.54 -6.92 -7.68
C GLY A 237 8.45 -6.81 -6.46
N GLU A 238 9.64 -6.22 -6.61
CA GLU A 238 10.58 -5.97 -5.52
C GLU A 238 10.43 -4.54 -5.00
N ARG A 239 10.33 -4.38 -3.69
CA ARG A 239 10.24 -3.06 -3.06
C ARG A 239 11.61 -2.35 -3.05
N ILE A 240 11.66 -1.13 -3.57
CA ILE A 240 12.91 -0.38 -3.75
C ILE A 240 13.27 0.46 -2.52
N TYR A 241 12.37 1.33 -2.08
CA TYR A 241 12.59 2.25 -0.97
C TYR A 241 12.09 1.64 0.34
N ARG A 242 12.97 0.86 0.97
CA ARG A 242 12.78 0.34 2.33
C ARG A 242 13.14 1.41 3.37
N ILE A 243 12.44 1.43 4.50
CA ILE A 243 12.57 2.47 5.54
C ILE A 243 13.52 2.00 6.65
N ASN A 244 13.31 0.80 7.20
CA ASN A 244 13.99 0.32 8.40
C ASN A 244 15.25 -0.51 8.09
N VAL A 245 16.04 -0.15 7.08
CA VAL A 245 17.13 -0.99 6.54
C VAL A 245 18.16 -1.47 7.56
N GLY A 246 18.45 -0.66 8.58
CA GLY A 246 19.40 -0.97 9.66
C GLY A 246 18.79 -1.58 10.91
N MET A 247 17.48 -1.86 10.92
CA MET A 247 16.77 -2.35 12.12
C MET A 247 16.77 -3.88 12.21
N SER A 248 16.22 -4.39 13.31
CA SER A 248 16.10 -5.83 13.58
C SER A 248 15.33 -6.56 12.46
N HIS A 249 15.56 -7.87 12.34
CA HIS A 249 14.81 -8.71 11.39
C HIS A 249 13.30 -8.57 11.59
N LEU A 250 12.81 -8.57 12.83
CA LEU A 250 11.39 -8.43 13.15
C LEU A 250 10.75 -7.17 12.55
N ILE A 251 11.45 -6.02 12.66
CA ILE A 251 10.99 -4.74 12.10
C ILE A 251 10.99 -4.81 10.57
N ARG A 252 12.12 -5.23 9.98
CA ARG A 252 12.29 -5.28 8.52
C ARG A 252 11.31 -6.24 7.86
N SER A 253 11.09 -7.42 8.44
CA SER A 253 10.15 -8.41 7.90
C SER A 253 8.69 -7.94 8.04
N SER A 254 8.34 -7.30 9.17
CA SER A 254 6.98 -6.75 9.36
C SER A 254 6.70 -5.63 8.37
N GLU A 255 7.68 -4.75 8.15
CA GLU A 255 7.59 -3.68 7.14
C GLU A 255 7.40 -4.25 5.73
N GLU A 256 8.24 -5.22 5.34
CA GLU A 256 8.18 -5.79 4.00
C GLU A 256 6.84 -6.49 3.73
N VAL A 257 6.37 -7.33 4.66
CA VAL A 257 5.07 -8.02 4.49
C VAL A 257 3.93 -7.01 4.42
N PHE A 258 3.96 -5.97 5.26
CA PHE A 258 2.89 -4.97 5.30
C PHE A 258 2.75 -4.23 3.97
N PHE A 259 3.85 -3.78 3.36
CA PHE A 259 3.79 -3.07 2.07
C PHE A 259 3.58 -4.02 0.89
N GLN A 260 4.19 -5.21 0.90
CA GLN A 260 4.00 -6.21 -0.16
C GLN A 260 2.52 -6.59 -0.30
N MET A 261 1.78 -6.66 0.80
CA MET A 261 0.35 -6.97 0.79
C MET A 261 -0.47 -6.01 -0.09
N PHE A 262 -0.14 -4.71 -0.12
CA PHE A 262 -0.84 -3.74 -0.97
C PHE A 262 -0.54 -3.96 -2.46
N TYR A 263 0.72 -4.26 -2.80
CA TYR A 263 1.12 -4.56 -4.16
C TYR A 263 0.48 -5.87 -4.66
N ASP A 264 0.60 -6.94 -3.86
CA ASP A 264 0.05 -8.26 -4.18
C ASP A 264 -1.47 -8.20 -4.37
N LEU A 265 -2.17 -7.36 -3.60
CA LEU A 265 -3.59 -7.14 -3.77
C LEU A 265 -3.92 -6.59 -5.16
N GLU A 266 -3.20 -5.58 -5.64
CA GLU A 266 -3.43 -5.00 -6.97
C GLU A 266 -2.97 -5.95 -8.11
N VAL A 267 -1.96 -6.80 -7.87
CA VAL A 267 -1.59 -7.89 -8.80
C VAL A 267 -2.75 -8.86 -9.00
N VAL A 268 -3.37 -9.31 -7.91
CA VAL A 268 -4.53 -10.22 -7.96
C VAL A 268 -5.79 -9.51 -8.46
N ALA A 269 -5.89 -8.19 -8.25
CA ALA A 269 -7.02 -7.38 -8.68
C ALA A 269 -7.09 -7.20 -10.20
N PHE A 270 -5.96 -7.16 -10.92
CA PHE A 270 -5.97 -6.83 -12.35
C PHE A 270 -6.89 -7.75 -13.18
N PRO A 271 -6.81 -9.08 -13.08
CA PRO A 271 -7.76 -9.97 -13.72
C PRO A 271 -9.23 -9.68 -13.36
N ILE A 272 -9.50 -9.22 -12.13
CA ILE A 272 -10.86 -8.88 -11.69
C ILE A 272 -11.35 -7.60 -12.38
N TYR A 273 -10.52 -6.57 -12.52
CA TYR A 273 -10.88 -5.36 -13.28
C TYR A 273 -11.24 -5.70 -14.74
N HIS A 274 -10.48 -6.61 -15.35
CA HIS A 274 -10.76 -7.10 -16.70
C HIS A 274 -12.15 -7.77 -16.78
N GLU A 275 -12.46 -8.67 -15.84
CA GLU A 275 -13.78 -9.32 -15.80
C GLU A 275 -14.91 -8.33 -15.49
N MET A 276 -14.67 -7.29 -14.68
CA MET A 276 -15.64 -6.21 -14.44
C MET A 276 -15.97 -5.50 -15.75
N VAL A 277 -14.96 -5.11 -16.54
CA VAL A 277 -15.14 -4.51 -17.88
C VAL A 277 -15.95 -5.44 -18.78
N LEU A 278 -15.54 -6.70 -18.93
CA LEU A 278 -16.24 -7.65 -19.81
C LEU A 278 -17.67 -7.90 -19.37
N SER A 279 -17.94 -7.99 -18.06
CA SER A 279 -19.29 -8.17 -17.54
C SER A 279 -20.21 -7.00 -17.88
N VAL A 280 -19.70 -5.76 -17.82
CA VAL A 280 -20.44 -4.56 -18.22
C VAL A 280 -20.75 -4.61 -19.72
N LEU A 281 -19.76 -4.87 -20.57
CA LEU A 281 -19.97 -4.96 -22.02
C LEU A 281 -20.98 -6.05 -22.38
N ALA A 282 -20.83 -7.24 -21.79
CA ALA A 282 -21.71 -8.38 -22.00
C ALA A 282 -23.16 -8.06 -21.58
N TYR A 283 -23.33 -7.41 -20.43
CA TYR A 283 -24.65 -7.02 -19.93
C TYR A 283 -25.35 -6.02 -20.85
N THR A 284 -24.60 -5.09 -21.45
CA THR A 284 -25.14 -4.09 -22.40
C THR A 284 -25.50 -4.68 -23.77
N SER A 285 -25.14 -5.93 -24.04
CA SER A 285 -25.46 -6.61 -25.30
C SER A 285 -26.89 -7.15 -25.33
N SER A 286 -27.32 -7.68 -26.48
CA SER A 286 -28.67 -8.24 -26.67
C SER A 286 -28.97 -9.51 -25.85
N SER A 287 -28.00 -10.03 -25.08
CA SER A 287 -28.17 -11.20 -24.21
C SER A 287 -27.49 -10.97 -22.86
N PRO A 288 -28.18 -10.36 -21.87
CA PRO A 288 -27.62 -10.01 -20.56
C PRO A 288 -26.97 -11.19 -19.83
N ASN A 289 -27.51 -12.41 -19.99
CA ASN A 289 -26.98 -13.63 -19.38
C ASN A 289 -25.55 -13.97 -19.81
N THR A 290 -25.04 -13.38 -20.90
CA THR A 290 -23.64 -13.55 -21.30
C THR A 290 -22.65 -12.94 -20.31
N CYS A 291 -23.09 -12.11 -19.35
CA CYS A 291 -22.22 -11.60 -18.29
C CYS A 291 -21.96 -12.62 -17.17
N LEU A 292 -22.78 -13.67 -17.03
CA LEU A 292 -22.71 -14.62 -15.92
C LEU A 292 -21.35 -15.32 -15.75
N PRO A 293 -20.67 -15.79 -16.83
CA PRO A 293 -19.34 -16.37 -16.70
C PRO A 293 -18.31 -15.40 -16.10
N HIS A 294 -18.39 -14.11 -16.46
CA HIS A 294 -17.52 -13.06 -15.92
C HIS A 294 -17.80 -12.83 -14.43
N LEU A 295 -19.06 -12.72 -14.04
CA LEU A 295 -19.45 -12.55 -12.63
C LEU A 295 -19.02 -13.74 -11.75
N ARG A 296 -19.19 -14.97 -12.25
CA ARG A 296 -18.71 -16.19 -11.56
C ARG A 296 -17.19 -16.19 -11.40
N THR A 297 -16.46 -15.72 -12.42
CA THR A 297 -14.99 -15.59 -12.37
C THR A 297 -14.56 -14.54 -11.36
N ILE A 298 -15.23 -13.38 -11.30
CA ILE A 298 -15.00 -12.36 -10.27
C ILE A 298 -15.19 -12.98 -8.87
N ASN A 299 -16.30 -13.68 -8.63
CA ASN A 299 -16.58 -14.31 -7.34
C ASN A 299 -15.49 -15.31 -6.90
N MET A 300 -14.94 -16.08 -7.84
CA MET A 300 -13.83 -17.00 -7.58
C MET A 300 -12.56 -16.24 -7.20
N ARG A 301 -12.17 -15.25 -8.01
CA ARG A 301 -10.94 -14.46 -7.85
C ARG A 301 -10.98 -13.57 -6.60
N LEU A 302 -12.16 -13.09 -6.18
CA LEU A 302 -12.34 -12.32 -4.96
C LEU A 302 -11.89 -13.08 -3.70
N ARG A 303 -12.11 -14.39 -3.65
CA ARG A 303 -11.64 -15.24 -2.54
C ARG A 303 -10.12 -15.22 -2.46
N ASP A 304 -9.46 -15.44 -3.59
CA ASP A 304 -7.99 -15.40 -3.69
C ASP A 304 -7.44 -14.01 -3.32
N LEU A 305 -8.12 -12.94 -3.73
CA LEU A 305 -7.73 -11.57 -3.37
C LEU A 305 -7.82 -11.31 -1.87
N PHE A 306 -8.93 -11.68 -1.22
CA PHE A 306 -9.07 -11.45 0.23
C PHE A 306 -8.14 -12.34 1.07
N LEU A 307 -7.73 -13.51 0.55
CA LEU A 307 -6.70 -14.34 1.19
C LEU A 307 -5.36 -13.61 1.31
N VAL A 308 -5.01 -12.71 0.37
CA VAL A 308 -3.82 -11.85 0.48
C VAL A 308 -3.84 -11.09 1.81
N PHE A 309 -4.98 -10.49 2.17
CA PHE A 309 -5.11 -9.82 3.45
C PHE A 309 -5.11 -10.81 4.63
N TYR A 310 -5.90 -11.88 4.54
CA TYR A 310 -6.08 -12.80 5.65
C TYR A 310 -4.81 -13.52 6.08
N GLU A 311 -3.95 -13.88 5.13
CA GLU A 311 -2.72 -14.62 5.37
C GLU A 311 -1.53 -13.71 5.69
N ASN A 312 -1.53 -12.45 5.24
CA ASN A 312 -0.42 -11.52 5.48
C ASN A 312 -0.61 -10.67 6.74
N LEU A 313 -1.80 -10.09 6.99
CA LEU A 313 -2.02 -9.24 8.17
C LEU A 313 -2.35 -10.08 9.41
N THR A 314 -1.34 -10.79 9.91
CA THR A 314 -1.39 -11.61 11.12
C THR A 314 -0.21 -11.26 12.03
N LYS A 315 -0.36 -11.44 13.34
CA LYS A 315 0.68 -11.10 14.33
C LYS A 315 2.03 -11.78 14.07
N SER A 316 2.03 -12.96 13.46
CA SER A 316 3.25 -13.72 13.14
C SER A 316 4.03 -13.16 11.95
N ARG A 317 3.38 -12.35 11.09
CA ARG A 317 3.99 -11.83 9.86
C ARG A 317 4.13 -10.31 9.87
N VAL A 318 3.17 -9.62 10.45
CA VAL A 318 3.25 -8.19 10.78
C VAL A 318 3.13 -8.08 12.29
N SER A 319 4.25 -7.87 12.97
CA SER A 319 4.24 -7.88 14.43
C SER A 319 3.58 -6.61 14.99
N HIS A 320 2.59 -6.82 15.86
CA HIS A 320 1.91 -5.78 16.61
C HIS A 320 2.90 -4.86 17.36
N SER A 321 3.90 -5.46 18.02
CA SER A 321 4.85 -4.76 18.89
C SER A 321 5.78 -3.79 18.18
N VAL A 322 5.83 -3.80 16.85
CA VAL A 322 6.68 -2.92 16.05
C VAL A 322 5.90 -2.12 15.01
N TRP A 323 4.65 -2.48 14.75
CA TRP A 323 3.89 -1.91 13.64
C TRP A 323 3.64 -0.41 13.80
N LEU A 324 3.12 0.03 14.95
CA LEU A 324 2.86 1.45 15.19
C LEU A 324 4.14 2.28 15.15
N SER A 325 5.17 1.84 15.87
CA SER A 325 6.43 2.58 15.99
C SER A 325 7.20 2.65 14.67
N TYR A 326 7.36 1.53 13.96
CA TYR A 326 8.32 1.43 12.85
C TYR A 326 7.71 1.27 11.46
N VAL A 327 6.48 0.74 11.35
CA VAL A 327 5.90 0.39 10.04
C VAL A 327 4.87 1.43 9.60
N GLN A 328 3.88 1.73 10.44
CA GLN A 328 2.77 2.62 10.11
C GLN A 328 3.19 4.10 10.09
N GLY A 329 4.02 4.51 11.07
CA GLY A 329 4.29 5.92 11.34
C GLY A 329 4.80 6.70 10.13
N PHE A 330 5.72 6.11 9.36
CA PHE A 330 6.33 6.77 8.19
C PHE A 330 5.29 7.25 7.17
N GLN A 331 4.16 6.57 7.02
CA GLN A 331 3.14 6.89 6.04
C GLN A 331 2.11 7.93 6.52
N GLY A 332 2.16 8.33 7.79
CA GLY A 332 1.38 9.47 8.28
C GLY A 332 1.86 10.80 7.68
N TRP A 333 0.97 11.80 7.64
CA TRP A 333 1.30 13.18 7.21
C TRP A 333 0.87 14.24 8.21
N GLY A 334 -0.38 14.68 8.24
CA GLY A 334 -0.86 15.55 9.30
C GLY A 334 -0.23 16.96 9.37
N VAL A 335 0.62 17.34 8.40
CA VAL A 335 1.11 18.72 8.21
C VAL A 335 0.36 19.37 7.05
N GLY A 336 0.37 20.68 7.00
CA GLY A 336 -0.29 21.48 5.99
C GLY A 336 0.57 22.59 5.43
N LYS A 337 -0.08 23.44 4.64
CA LYS A 337 0.49 24.68 4.11
C LYS A 337 -0.55 25.80 4.21
N ILE A 338 -0.07 27.04 4.18
CA ILE A 338 -0.95 28.20 4.08
C ILE A 338 -1.29 28.42 2.61
N ILE A 339 -2.57 28.33 2.26
CA ILE A 339 -3.08 28.61 0.91
C ILE A 339 -4.08 29.75 1.05
N ASN A 340 -3.82 30.87 0.37
CA ASN A 340 -4.70 32.06 0.41
C ASN A 340 -5.02 32.54 1.85
N GLY A 341 -4.07 32.42 2.77
CA GLY A 341 -4.25 32.81 4.19
C GLY A 341 -4.86 31.72 5.08
N GLU A 342 -5.31 30.61 4.53
CA GLU A 342 -5.92 29.50 5.30
C GLU A 342 -4.95 28.32 5.47
N TYR A 343 -4.97 27.70 6.64
CA TYR A 343 -4.20 26.49 6.92
C TYR A 343 -4.92 25.27 6.35
N VAL A 344 -4.35 24.70 5.29
CA VAL A 344 -4.85 23.49 4.65
C VAL A 344 -4.00 22.30 5.11
N LYS A 345 -4.60 21.43 5.94
CA LYS A 345 -3.97 20.21 6.46
C LYS A 345 -4.15 19.06 5.48
N TYR A 346 -3.07 18.32 5.23
CA TYR A 346 -3.13 17.05 4.51
C TYR A 346 -2.99 15.87 5.47
N ASP A 347 -3.86 14.89 5.31
CA ASP A 347 -3.69 13.54 5.84
C ASP A 347 -2.61 12.77 5.07
N GLY A 348 -2.08 11.74 5.71
CA GLY A 348 -1.17 10.77 5.10
C GLY A 348 -1.92 9.65 4.39
N LEU A 349 -1.22 8.54 4.17
CA LEU A 349 -1.76 7.43 3.39
C LEU A 349 -2.75 6.60 4.19
N SER A 350 -3.80 6.17 3.50
CA SER A 350 -4.83 5.27 4.03
C SER A 350 -5.05 4.07 3.12
N GLY A 351 -5.50 2.96 3.70
CA GLY A 351 -6.00 1.81 2.94
C GLY A 351 -7.23 2.16 2.09
N ASN A 352 -7.93 3.24 2.41
CA ASN A 352 -9.04 3.75 1.59
C ASN A 352 -8.58 4.32 0.24
N HIS A 353 -7.27 4.51 0.04
CA HIS A 353 -6.71 4.97 -1.23
C HIS A 353 -6.48 3.83 -2.23
N VAL A 354 -6.62 2.57 -1.80
CA VAL A 354 -6.45 1.40 -2.67
C VAL A 354 -7.54 1.38 -3.73
N LEU A 355 -7.16 1.24 -5.01
CA LEU A 355 -8.09 1.31 -6.14
C LEU A 355 -9.12 0.18 -6.07
N PHE A 356 -8.67 -1.03 -5.77
CA PHE A 356 -9.53 -2.22 -5.87
C PHE A 356 -10.83 -2.09 -5.07
N PHE A 357 -10.75 -1.64 -3.81
CA PHE A 357 -11.93 -1.51 -2.98
C PHE A 357 -12.89 -0.43 -3.50
N GLN A 358 -12.36 0.67 -4.04
CA GLN A 358 -13.17 1.74 -4.64
C GLN A 358 -13.84 1.29 -5.94
N ALA A 359 -13.11 0.54 -6.78
CA ALA A 359 -13.61 -0.01 -8.03
C ALA A 359 -14.69 -1.08 -7.78
N LEU A 360 -14.48 -1.99 -6.84
CA LEU A 360 -15.46 -3.01 -6.46
C LEU A 360 -16.74 -2.36 -5.90
N ASP A 361 -16.61 -1.37 -5.02
CA ASP A 361 -17.75 -0.63 -4.52
C ASP A 361 -18.54 0.05 -5.63
N SER A 362 -17.84 0.70 -6.55
CA SER A 362 -18.45 1.36 -7.70
C SER A 362 -19.17 0.36 -8.61
N PHE A 363 -18.53 -0.77 -8.91
CA PHE A 363 -19.10 -1.85 -9.70
C PHE A 363 -20.38 -2.45 -9.05
N LEU A 364 -20.40 -2.56 -7.72
CA LEU A 364 -21.57 -2.96 -6.94
C LEU A 364 -22.64 -1.87 -6.78
N GLY A 365 -22.45 -0.71 -7.41
CA GLY A 365 -23.40 0.38 -7.34
C GLY A 365 -23.40 1.12 -6.01
N MET A 366 -22.36 0.99 -5.20
CA MET A 366 -22.21 1.73 -3.93
C MET A 366 -21.69 3.15 -4.17
N ASP A 367 -21.99 4.07 -3.25
CA ASP A 367 -21.37 5.39 -3.26
C ASP A 367 -19.95 5.34 -2.70
N ARG A 368 -19.15 6.33 -3.08
CA ARG A 368 -17.76 6.45 -2.63
C ARG A 368 -17.69 6.72 -1.13
N TYR A 369 -16.65 6.18 -0.51
CA TYR A 369 -16.39 6.38 0.92
C TYR A 369 -15.71 7.73 1.21
N LEU A 370 -14.84 8.20 0.31
CA LEU A 370 -14.09 9.45 0.49
C LEU A 370 -14.92 10.67 0.08
N THR A 371 -14.75 11.77 0.81
CA THR A 371 -15.28 13.09 0.43
C THR A 371 -14.65 13.58 -0.88
N ASP A 372 -15.34 14.49 -1.57
CA ASP A 372 -14.90 15.10 -2.83
C ASP A 372 -13.48 15.66 -2.74
N GLU A 373 -13.23 16.45 -1.68
CA GLU A 373 -11.91 17.00 -1.37
C GLU A 373 -10.83 15.92 -1.23
N ASN A 374 -11.13 14.80 -0.56
CA ASN A 374 -10.15 13.72 -0.38
C ASN A 374 -9.97 12.87 -1.65
N MET A 375 -11.01 12.76 -2.49
CA MET A 375 -10.86 12.16 -3.81
C MET A 375 -9.87 12.95 -4.66
N GLU A 376 -10.02 14.28 -4.70
CA GLU A 376 -9.11 15.17 -5.43
C GLU A 376 -7.69 15.15 -4.85
N ARG A 377 -7.57 15.16 -3.52
CA ARG A 377 -6.25 15.15 -2.86
C ARG A 377 -5.47 13.87 -3.06
N TYR A 378 -6.11 12.70 -2.99
CA TYR A 378 -5.38 11.44 -2.78
C TYR A 378 -5.54 10.41 -3.89
N ILE A 379 -6.62 10.43 -4.66
CA ILE A 379 -6.89 9.36 -5.63
C ILE A 379 -6.52 9.83 -7.03
N PRO A 380 -5.55 9.22 -7.74
CA PRO A 380 -5.19 9.65 -9.09
C PRO A 380 -6.38 9.76 -10.04
N VAL A 381 -6.38 10.76 -10.92
CA VAL A 381 -7.53 11.12 -11.76
C VAL A 381 -8.08 9.95 -12.56
N ARG A 382 -7.22 9.09 -13.12
CA ARG A 382 -7.65 7.94 -13.93
C ARG A 382 -8.22 6.80 -13.08
N GLN A 383 -7.79 6.70 -11.83
CA GLN A 383 -8.42 5.80 -10.85
C GLN A 383 -9.84 6.30 -10.51
N ARG A 384 -10.01 7.62 -10.32
CA ARG A 384 -11.34 8.23 -10.11
C ARG A 384 -12.24 8.02 -11.32
N GLU A 385 -11.73 8.25 -12.53
CA GLU A 385 -12.47 8.03 -13.78
C GLU A 385 -12.95 6.58 -13.87
N LEU A 386 -12.09 5.59 -13.59
CA LEU A 386 -12.47 4.18 -13.61
C LEU A 386 -13.63 3.88 -12.64
N CYS A 387 -13.52 4.34 -11.40
CA CYS A 387 -14.58 4.18 -10.42
C CYS A 387 -15.90 4.83 -10.89
N LEU A 388 -15.83 6.05 -11.43
CA LEU A 388 -17.02 6.76 -11.93
C LEU A 388 -17.71 5.99 -13.06
N VAL A 389 -16.97 5.47 -14.04
CA VAL A 389 -17.57 4.71 -15.14
C VAL A 389 -18.09 3.35 -14.69
N LEU A 390 -17.40 2.66 -13.77
CA LEU A 390 -17.90 1.41 -13.18
C LEU A 390 -19.22 1.63 -12.44
N LYS A 391 -19.35 2.74 -11.70
CA LYS A 391 -20.59 3.13 -11.04
C LYS A 391 -21.70 3.47 -12.04
N LYS A 392 -21.39 4.28 -13.05
CA LYS A 392 -22.31 4.68 -14.12
C LYS A 392 -22.92 3.46 -14.83
N TYR A 393 -22.11 2.45 -15.10
CA TYR A 393 -22.53 1.23 -15.79
C TYR A 393 -22.78 0.04 -14.84
N SER A 394 -22.87 0.30 -13.54
CA SER A 394 -23.29 -0.74 -12.60
C SER A 394 -24.71 -1.18 -12.95
N PHE A 395 -24.89 -2.49 -13.12
CA PHE A 395 -26.16 -3.07 -13.52
C PHE A 395 -26.84 -3.87 -12.41
N VAL A 396 -26.37 -3.73 -11.16
CA VAL A 396 -26.97 -4.40 -10.00
C VAL A 396 -28.45 -4.09 -9.85
N MET A 397 -28.82 -2.81 -9.95
CA MET A 397 -30.23 -2.38 -9.86
C MET A 397 -31.02 -2.79 -11.09
N GLY A 398 -30.45 -2.67 -12.28
CA GLY A 398 -31.11 -3.07 -13.53
C GLY A 398 -31.41 -4.57 -13.58
N ALA A 399 -30.49 -5.41 -13.07
CA ALA A 399 -30.71 -6.85 -12.95
C ALA A 399 -31.87 -7.17 -12.01
N ARG A 400 -31.96 -6.45 -10.88
CA ARG A 400 -33.07 -6.58 -9.93
C ARG A 400 -34.42 -6.17 -10.51
N GLU A 401 -34.48 -5.02 -11.17
CA GLU A 401 -35.71 -4.50 -11.79
C GLU A 401 -36.23 -5.43 -12.89
N LYS A 402 -35.34 -6.14 -13.59
CA LYS A 402 -35.68 -7.12 -14.62
C LYS A 402 -35.86 -8.55 -14.08
N ALA A 403 -35.74 -8.76 -12.78
CA ALA A 403 -35.79 -10.07 -12.13
C ALA A 403 -34.79 -11.09 -12.73
N GLU A 404 -33.57 -10.64 -13.04
CA GLU A 404 -32.48 -11.48 -13.55
C GLU A 404 -31.80 -12.23 -12.38
N THR A 405 -32.50 -13.22 -11.84
CA THR A 405 -32.16 -13.89 -10.57
C THR A 405 -30.74 -14.46 -10.52
N GLU A 406 -30.26 -15.10 -11.59
CA GLU A 406 -28.89 -15.64 -11.62
C GLU A 406 -27.82 -14.55 -11.50
N ILE A 407 -28.06 -13.37 -12.09
CA ILE A 407 -27.14 -12.23 -12.03
C ILE A 407 -27.16 -11.63 -10.62
N GLU A 408 -28.35 -11.47 -10.05
CA GLU A 408 -28.52 -11.01 -8.67
C GLU A 408 -27.81 -11.92 -7.65
N GLU A 409 -27.91 -13.23 -7.82
CA GLU A 409 -27.23 -14.21 -6.96
C GLU A 409 -25.71 -14.07 -7.01
N GLU A 410 -25.13 -13.82 -8.19
CA GLU A 410 -23.69 -13.60 -8.30
C GLU A 410 -23.26 -12.30 -7.60
N PHE A 411 -24.03 -11.21 -7.73
CA PHE A 411 -23.74 -9.99 -6.98
C PHE A 411 -23.90 -10.18 -5.46
N ALA A 412 -24.92 -10.92 -5.01
CA ALA A 412 -25.12 -11.23 -3.60
C ALA A 412 -23.93 -12.02 -3.01
N LYS A 413 -23.33 -12.93 -3.79
CA LYS A 413 -22.08 -13.62 -3.40
C LYS A 413 -20.93 -12.63 -3.23
N MET A 414 -20.74 -11.68 -4.15
CA MET A 414 -19.68 -10.67 -4.04
C MET A 414 -19.87 -9.79 -2.79
N VAL A 415 -21.09 -9.32 -2.56
CA VAL A 415 -21.48 -8.53 -1.39
C VAL A 415 -21.18 -9.29 -0.09
N ASN A 416 -21.53 -10.58 -0.02
CA ASN A 416 -21.24 -11.40 1.15
C ASN A 416 -19.74 -11.56 1.42
N GLN A 417 -18.93 -11.77 0.38
CA GLN A 417 -17.48 -11.83 0.54
C GLN A 417 -16.90 -10.49 1.04
N LEU A 418 -17.37 -9.37 0.48
CA LEU A 418 -16.94 -8.03 0.89
C LEU A 418 -17.32 -7.69 2.33
N LYS A 419 -18.51 -8.13 2.80
CA LYS A 419 -18.93 -8.00 4.21
C LYS A 419 -17.95 -8.70 5.15
N VAL A 420 -17.58 -9.95 4.83
CA VAL A 420 -16.62 -10.73 5.64
C VAL A 420 -15.26 -10.05 5.65
N PHE A 421 -14.80 -9.54 4.52
CA PHE A 421 -13.57 -8.75 4.44
C PHE A 421 -13.62 -7.51 5.33
N ARG A 422 -14.66 -6.69 5.22
CA ARG A 422 -14.82 -5.44 5.99
C ARG A 422 -14.87 -5.69 7.50
N ALA A 423 -15.62 -6.70 7.93
CA ALA A 423 -15.69 -7.09 9.33
C ALA A 423 -14.31 -7.54 9.86
N ALA A 424 -13.60 -8.38 9.11
CA ALA A 424 -12.26 -8.83 9.49
C ALA A 424 -11.23 -7.70 9.47
N HIS A 425 -11.31 -6.78 8.49
CA HIS A 425 -10.45 -5.61 8.42
C HIS A 425 -10.62 -4.71 9.64
N ARG A 426 -11.87 -4.40 10.00
CA ARG A 426 -12.21 -3.63 11.21
C ARG A 426 -11.65 -4.29 12.47
N ALA A 427 -11.90 -5.58 12.67
CA ALA A 427 -11.41 -6.29 13.85
C ALA A 427 -9.87 -6.31 13.93
N ARG A 428 -9.19 -6.55 12.79
CA ARG A 428 -7.72 -6.63 12.77
C ARG A 428 -7.08 -5.27 12.99
N VAL A 429 -7.47 -4.24 12.25
CA VAL A 429 -6.82 -2.91 12.32
C VAL A 429 -6.89 -2.31 13.73
N MET A 430 -8.01 -2.49 14.43
CA MET A 430 -8.17 -1.99 15.80
C MET A 430 -7.17 -2.61 16.77
N SER A 431 -6.90 -3.92 16.64
CA SER A 431 -5.93 -4.58 17.52
C SER A 431 -4.49 -4.09 17.32
N TYR A 432 -4.12 -3.66 16.10
CA TYR A 432 -2.83 -3.02 15.86
C TYR A 432 -2.76 -1.58 16.42
N LEU A 433 -3.87 -0.85 16.38
CA LEU A 433 -3.95 0.53 16.86
C LEU A 433 -3.98 0.66 18.39
N GLN A 434 -4.33 -0.43 19.08
CA GLN A 434 -4.36 -0.51 20.55
C GLN A 434 -2.99 -0.77 21.19
N GLU A 435 -1.96 -1.10 20.40
CA GLU A 435 -0.62 -1.32 20.93
C GLU A 435 -0.02 -0.03 21.50
N PRO A 436 0.76 -0.08 22.59
CA PRO A 436 1.38 1.09 23.16
C PRO A 436 2.50 1.62 22.26
N ALA A 437 2.48 2.93 21.98
CA ALA A 437 3.54 3.66 21.29
C ALA A 437 3.79 5.01 22.00
N PRO A 438 4.38 5.00 23.22
CA PRO A 438 4.50 6.18 24.08
C PRO A 438 5.38 7.30 23.52
N GLU A 439 6.20 7.01 22.51
CA GLU A 439 7.03 7.98 21.82
C GLU A 439 6.23 8.97 20.96
N ARG A 440 4.95 8.67 20.67
CA ARG A 440 4.10 9.41 19.73
C ARG A 440 2.70 9.69 20.26
N LEU A 441 2.07 10.70 19.69
CA LEU A 441 0.63 10.95 19.82
C LEU A 441 -0.18 9.93 19.02
N VAL A 442 -1.43 9.73 19.43
CA VAL A 442 -2.36 8.83 18.74
C VAL A 442 -2.52 9.24 17.27
N MET A 443 -2.33 8.26 16.39
CA MET A 443 -2.41 8.43 14.95
C MET A 443 -3.00 7.18 14.34
N THR A 444 -3.99 7.36 13.48
CA THR A 444 -4.56 6.29 12.65
C THR A 444 -3.82 6.22 11.31
N ALA A 445 -4.28 5.37 10.38
CA ALA A 445 -3.69 5.27 9.04
C ALA A 445 -3.82 6.60 8.26
N GLY A 446 -2.80 7.45 8.39
CA GLY A 446 -2.66 8.72 7.70
C GLY A 446 -2.98 9.95 8.54
N LYS A 447 -3.90 9.85 9.51
CA LYS A 447 -4.41 11.03 10.24
C LYS A 447 -3.90 11.08 11.68
N SER A 448 -3.21 12.15 12.03
CA SER A 448 -2.99 12.48 13.44
C SER A 448 -4.34 12.78 14.08
N VAL A 449 -4.70 12.01 15.11
CA VAL A 449 -5.83 12.33 15.97
C VAL A 449 -5.28 13.32 16.99
N LEU A 450 -5.39 14.61 16.68
CA LEU A 450 -5.06 15.62 17.68
C LEU A 450 -6.10 15.48 18.78
N GLU A 451 -5.68 14.91 19.91
CA GLU A 451 -6.46 14.86 21.14
C GLU A 451 -6.95 16.28 21.44
N ASN A 452 -8.25 16.50 21.28
CA ASN A 452 -8.88 17.74 21.71
C ASN A 452 -9.34 17.56 23.17
N SER A 453 -9.84 18.62 23.79
CA SER A 453 -10.32 18.57 25.19
C SER A 453 -11.42 17.53 25.45
N ASN A 454 -11.99 16.93 24.41
CA ASN A 454 -13.04 15.91 24.48
C ASN A 454 -12.51 14.47 24.32
N THR A 455 -11.25 14.26 23.94
CA THR A 455 -10.62 12.94 23.86
C THR A 455 -10.11 12.53 25.24
N LYS A 456 -10.82 11.63 25.93
CA LYS A 456 -10.47 11.22 27.31
C LYS A 456 -9.71 9.89 27.37
N SER A 457 -9.74 9.11 26.30
CA SER A 457 -9.15 7.78 26.22
C SER A 457 -8.71 7.44 24.79
N LEU A 458 -7.90 6.38 24.65
CA LEU A 458 -7.54 5.81 23.35
C LEU A 458 -8.78 5.34 22.56
N ASP A 459 -9.77 4.79 23.25
CA ASP A 459 -11.02 4.35 22.63
C ASP A 459 -11.78 5.55 22.03
N ASP A 460 -11.83 6.69 22.73
CA ASP A 460 -12.43 7.92 22.21
C ASP A 460 -11.67 8.43 20.97
N ALA A 461 -10.35 8.30 20.96
CA ALA A 461 -9.49 8.71 19.85
C ALA A 461 -9.68 7.83 18.60
N LEU A 462 -9.95 6.53 18.80
CA LEU A 462 -10.13 5.58 17.71
C LEU A 462 -11.60 5.45 17.25
N LYS A 463 -12.56 5.88 18.07
CA LYS A 463 -13.99 5.80 17.77
C LYS A 463 -14.39 6.33 16.38
N PRO A 464 -13.90 7.50 15.91
CA PRO A 464 -14.27 7.99 14.58
C PRO A 464 -13.87 7.03 13.45
N LEU A 465 -12.73 6.35 13.57
CA LEU A 465 -12.31 5.33 12.60
C LEU A 465 -13.17 4.06 12.73
N ASP A 466 -13.51 3.67 13.95
CA ASP A 466 -14.33 2.48 14.18
C ASP A 466 -15.76 2.65 13.64
N ASP A 467 -16.39 3.80 13.91
CA ASP A 467 -17.71 4.16 13.41
C ASP A 467 -17.73 4.18 11.88
N MET A 468 -16.72 4.82 11.28
CA MET A 468 -16.51 4.85 9.83
C MET A 468 -16.43 3.44 9.20
N LEU A 469 -15.69 2.51 9.81
CA LEU A 469 -15.59 1.13 9.33
C LEU A 469 -16.90 0.36 9.54
N ALA A 470 -17.61 0.61 10.64
CA ALA A 470 -18.90 0.01 10.94
C ALA A 470 -19.98 0.49 9.98
N ASP A 471 -20.03 1.78 9.67
CA ASP A 471 -20.97 2.37 8.72
C ASP A 471 -20.75 1.80 7.33
N ARG A 472 -19.50 1.71 6.86
CA ARG A 472 -19.22 1.10 5.56
C ARG A 472 -19.61 -0.38 5.52
N LEU A 473 -19.40 -1.12 6.59
CA LEU A 473 -19.88 -2.51 6.70
C LEU A 473 -21.41 -2.59 6.62
N LYS A 474 -22.13 -1.68 7.28
CA LYS A 474 -23.59 -1.59 7.24
C LYS A 474 -24.11 -1.25 5.85
N GLU A 475 -23.51 -0.28 5.17
CA GLU A 475 -23.83 0.05 3.76
C GLU A 475 -23.67 -1.17 2.85
N THR A 476 -22.60 -1.94 3.05
CA THR A 476 -22.38 -3.20 2.32
C THR A 476 -23.49 -4.21 2.59
N ALA A 477 -23.89 -4.35 3.85
CA ALA A 477 -24.96 -5.27 4.24
C ALA A 477 -26.29 -4.88 3.61
N ASN A 478 -26.57 -3.58 3.50
CA ASN A 478 -27.83 -3.06 2.98
C ASN A 478 -28.04 -3.39 1.48
N LEU A 479 -26.97 -3.50 0.68
CA LEU A 479 -27.09 -3.90 -0.74
C LEU A 479 -27.75 -5.29 -0.90
N GLY A 480 -27.46 -6.19 0.04
CA GLY A 480 -27.96 -7.57 0.04
C GLY A 480 -29.35 -7.71 0.66
N THR A 481 -29.90 -6.68 1.31
CA THR A 481 -31.17 -6.75 2.06
C THR A 481 -32.33 -5.98 1.43
N VAL A 482 -32.16 -5.33 0.28
CA VAL A 482 -33.27 -4.65 -0.43
C VAL A 482 -34.23 -5.67 -1.10
N SER A 483 -34.33 -6.91 -0.58
CA SER A 483 -35.14 -8.00 -1.12
C SER A 483 -36.45 -8.25 -0.35
N ALA A 484 -36.94 -7.32 0.47
CA ALA A 484 -38.09 -7.61 1.34
C ALA A 484 -39.07 -6.43 1.56
N GLY A 485 -39.24 -5.57 0.56
CA GLY A 485 -40.15 -4.43 0.69
C GLY A 485 -40.54 -3.79 -0.63
N ALA A 486 -41.20 -4.56 -1.50
CA ALA A 486 -42.09 -4.07 -2.53
C ALA A 486 -43.19 -5.10 -2.76
#